data_AF-A0A2H5WE67-F1
#
_entry.id   AF-A0A2H5WE67-F1
#
_cell.length_a   1.000
_cell.length_b   1.000
_cell.length_c   1.000
_cell.angle_alpha   90.00
_cell.angle_beta   90.00
_cell.angle_gamma   90.00
#
_symmetry.space_group_name_H-M   'P 1'
#
loop_
_entity.id
_entity.type
_entity.pdbx_description
1 polymer ?
#
loop_
_entity_poly.entity_id
_entity_poly.type
_entity_poly.pdbx_seq_one_letter_code
_entity_poly.pdbx_strand_id
1 'polypeptide(L)'
;MRRVIVTALVLCTTSWGLVGGQGHRMTRLDDSRPIASRSASRGPCDEERYRMRPAMGRQEVGRRVRALIRCAVERWDVPGGADKAIAVARCESGFWPWANGDGNLGVFQHRDRYWQDRVRRLLRERWFSRRQWERIDRDATVHPGAAYLARANVLVAVRMAHASGWGAWSCA
;
A
#
# COMPACT_ATOMS: atom_id res chain seq x y z
N MET A 1 -18.60 -8.84 -56.95
CA MET A 1 -19.59 -7.80 -56.56
C MET A 1 -18.85 -6.72 -55.77
N ARG A 2 -18.94 -5.46 -56.23
CA ARG A 2 -18.38 -4.25 -55.61
C ARG A 2 -19.32 -3.72 -54.53
N ARG A 3 -18.78 -3.10 -53.47
CA ARG A 3 -19.37 -2.03 -52.61
C ARG A 3 -18.27 -1.58 -51.63
N VAL A 4 -17.49 -0.54 -51.96
CA VAL A 4 -17.70 0.91 -51.79
C VAL A 4 -17.49 1.37 -50.33
N ILE A 5 -16.47 2.21 -50.18
CA ILE A 5 -15.96 2.92 -49.00
C ILE A 5 -16.85 4.14 -48.69
N VAL A 6 -17.03 4.49 -47.41
CA VAL A 6 -17.26 5.89 -47.01
C VAL A 6 -16.46 6.22 -45.74
N THR A 7 -15.46 7.06 -45.94
CA THR A 7 -14.65 7.78 -44.94
C THR A 7 -15.41 9.02 -44.47
N ALA A 8 -15.41 9.32 -43.17
CA ALA A 8 -15.81 10.64 -42.67
C ALA A 8 -14.67 11.24 -41.84
N LEU A 9 -13.98 12.22 -42.44
CA LEU A 9 -13.13 13.19 -41.76
C LEU A 9 -14.04 14.25 -41.12
N VAL A 10 -13.77 14.61 -39.86
CA VAL A 10 -14.25 15.86 -39.27
C VAL A 10 -13.02 16.73 -38.98
N LEU A 11 -12.88 17.78 -39.79
CA LEU A 11 -11.99 18.91 -39.59
C LEU A 11 -12.76 20.00 -38.85
N CYS A 12 -12.28 20.44 -37.69
CA CYS A 12 -12.70 21.72 -37.10
C CYS A 12 -11.49 22.67 -37.11
N THR A 13 -11.68 23.77 -37.82
CA THR A 13 -10.74 24.85 -38.07
C THR A 13 -10.81 25.95 -36.99
N THR A 14 -9.63 26.33 -36.51
CA THR A 14 -9.13 27.70 -36.19
C THR A 14 -9.99 28.71 -35.46
N SER A 15 -9.43 29.30 -34.40
CA SER A 15 -9.43 30.77 -34.20
C SER A 15 -8.19 31.18 -33.40
N TRP A 16 -7.36 32.03 -34.00
CA TRP A 16 -6.27 32.77 -33.35
C TRP A 16 -6.85 34.03 -32.71
N GLY A 17 -6.44 34.33 -31.47
CA GLY A 17 -6.65 35.61 -30.82
C GLY A 17 -5.33 36.10 -30.23
N LEU A 18 -4.73 37.12 -30.86
CA LEU A 18 -3.60 37.89 -30.38
C LEU A 18 -4.10 39.28 -29.98
N VAL A 19 -4.01 39.64 -28.70
CA VAL A 19 -3.95 41.04 -28.23
C VAL A 19 -3.03 41.08 -27.00
N GLY A 20 -1.97 41.88 -27.07
CA GLY A 20 -1.05 42.20 -25.95
C GLY A 20 -1.77 43.00 -24.85
N GLY A 21 -1.22 43.29 -23.70
CA GLY A 21 0.11 43.21 -23.13
C GLY A 21 0.10 44.16 -21.94
N GLN A 22 0.75 43.82 -20.83
CA GLN A 22 1.28 44.78 -19.86
C GLN A 22 2.10 44.02 -18.81
N GLY A 23 3.32 44.50 -18.61
CA GLY A 23 4.30 43.85 -17.75
C GLY A 23 3.94 43.94 -16.28
N HIS A 24 4.04 42.81 -15.59
CA HIS A 24 4.26 42.77 -14.16
C HIS A 24 5.54 41.99 -13.84
N ARG A 25 6.54 42.79 -13.49
CA ARG A 25 7.69 42.57 -12.63
C ARG A 25 7.60 41.29 -11.75
N MET A 26 8.52 40.37 -12.04
CA MET A 26 9.25 39.49 -11.12
C MET A 26 8.62 39.23 -9.73
N THR A 27 8.05 38.04 -9.57
CA THR A 27 8.41 37.18 -8.44
C THR A 27 8.94 35.87 -9.02
N ARG A 28 10.17 35.52 -8.66
CA ARG A 28 10.74 34.19 -8.91
C ARG A 28 9.85 33.17 -8.19
N LEU A 29 8.95 32.53 -8.92
CA LEU A 29 8.46 31.18 -8.61
C LEU A 29 9.47 30.20 -9.20
N ASP A 30 10.68 30.25 -8.64
CA ASP A 30 11.65 29.17 -8.74
C ASP A 30 11.59 28.41 -7.42
N ASP A 31 10.53 27.61 -7.27
CA ASP A 31 10.53 26.46 -6.37
C ASP A 31 9.94 25.29 -7.17
N SER A 32 10.43 25.12 -8.41
CA SER A 32 10.44 23.83 -9.07
C SER A 32 11.46 22.96 -8.36
N ARG A 33 11.20 22.63 -7.08
CA ARG A 33 11.87 21.52 -6.45
C ARG A 33 11.63 20.33 -7.36
N PRO A 34 12.66 19.65 -7.85
CA PRO A 34 12.43 18.39 -8.50
C PRO A 34 11.66 17.55 -7.50
N ILE A 35 10.41 17.21 -7.83
CA ILE A 35 9.69 16.14 -7.14
C ILE A 35 10.69 15.00 -7.18
N ALA A 36 11.25 14.72 -6.00
CA ALA A 36 12.28 13.73 -5.81
C ALA A 36 11.90 12.53 -6.67
N SER A 37 12.83 12.13 -7.51
CA SER A 37 12.67 11.11 -8.54
C SER A 37 11.67 10.07 -8.07
N ARG A 38 10.65 9.82 -8.90
CA ARG A 38 9.81 8.63 -8.79
C ARG A 38 10.74 7.42 -8.81
N SER A 39 11.31 7.08 -7.66
CA SER A 39 11.89 5.77 -7.39
C SER A 39 10.77 4.83 -7.79
N ALA A 40 10.97 4.11 -8.90
CA ALA A 40 9.98 3.26 -9.52
C ALA A 40 9.38 2.40 -8.41
N SER A 41 8.19 2.80 -7.93
CA SER A 41 7.80 2.45 -6.57
C SER A 41 7.67 0.95 -6.49
N ARG A 42 8.43 0.30 -5.60
CA ARG A 42 8.37 -1.13 -5.27
C ARG A 42 7.03 -1.48 -4.61
N GLY A 43 5.92 -1.08 -5.19
CA GLY A 43 4.57 -1.24 -4.65
C GLY A 43 4.14 -0.20 -3.61
N PRO A 44 2.95 -0.40 -3.02
CA PRO A 44 2.35 0.51 -2.05
C PRO A 44 3.16 0.52 -0.74
N CYS A 45 3.19 1.69 -0.10
CA CYS A 45 3.84 1.91 1.19
C CYS A 45 5.30 1.44 1.21
N ASP A 46 6.15 2.24 0.55
CA ASP A 46 7.55 1.94 0.28
C ASP A 46 8.27 1.26 1.46
N GLU A 47 8.91 0.14 1.17
CA GLU A 47 9.53 -0.72 2.15
C GLU A 47 10.58 0.01 2.99
N GLU A 48 11.47 0.79 2.36
CA GLU A 48 12.59 1.41 3.07
C GLU A 48 12.09 2.35 4.17
N ARG A 49 10.98 3.04 3.90
CA ARG A 49 10.31 3.93 4.85
C ARG A 49 9.76 3.17 6.07
N TYR A 50 9.25 1.95 5.87
CA TYR A 50 8.55 1.18 6.91
C TYR A 50 9.32 -0.04 7.41
N ARG A 51 10.60 -0.19 7.03
CA ARG A 51 11.45 -1.30 7.46
C ARG A 51 11.65 -1.25 8.97
N MET A 52 11.25 -2.34 9.64
CA MET A 52 11.46 -2.52 11.06
C MET A 52 12.75 -3.32 11.28
N ARG A 53 13.51 -2.94 12.30
CA ARG A 53 14.77 -3.59 12.68
C ARG A 53 14.62 -4.18 14.08
N PRO A 54 15.21 -5.35 14.39
CA PRO A 54 15.09 -5.96 15.71
C PRO A 54 15.56 -5.06 16.87
N ALA A 55 16.56 -4.20 16.63
CA ALA A 55 17.07 -3.27 17.65
C ALA A 55 16.16 -2.07 17.93
N MET A 56 15.03 -1.95 17.22
CA MET A 56 14.12 -0.81 17.35
C MET A 56 13.25 -0.97 18.60
N GLY A 57 13.16 0.07 19.42
CA GLY A 57 12.31 0.07 20.61
C GLY A 57 10.82 -0.06 20.25
N ARG A 58 10.04 -0.71 21.14
CA ARG A 58 8.61 -1.04 20.91
C ARG A 58 7.76 0.19 20.55
N GLN A 59 8.05 1.35 21.14
CA GLN A 59 7.34 2.60 20.82
C GLN A 59 7.60 3.07 19.38
N GLU A 60 8.86 3.02 18.91
CA GLU A 60 9.19 3.42 17.54
C GLU A 60 8.58 2.44 16.53
N VAL A 61 8.64 1.14 16.81
CA VAL A 61 7.96 0.10 16.02
C VAL A 61 6.47 0.43 15.89
N GLY A 62 5.80 0.71 17.00
CA GLY A 62 4.38 1.07 16.99
C GLY A 62 4.08 2.33 16.17
N ARG A 63 4.93 3.37 16.24
CA ARG A 63 4.79 4.58 15.40
C ARG A 63 4.89 4.25 13.92
N ARG A 64 5.87 3.42 13.53
CA ARG A 64 6.06 3.01 12.12
C ARG A 64 4.93 2.13 11.61
N VAL A 65 4.44 1.19 12.42
CA VAL A 65 3.26 0.37 12.08
C VAL A 65 2.03 1.25 11.84
N ARG A 66 1.75 2.21 12.72
CA ARG A 66 0.62 3.14 12.52
C ARG A 66 0.75 3.95 11.24
N ALA A 67 1.94 4.45 10.92
CA ALA A 67 2.18 5.16 9.66
C ALA A 67 2.03 4.25 8.43
N LEU A 68 2.42 2.97 8.53
CA LEU A 68 2.23 1.97 7.50
C LEU A 68 0.74 1.63 7.28
N ILE A 69 -0.03 1.49 8.37
CA ILE A 69 -1.49 1.26 8.30
C ILE A 69 -2.17 2.43 7.58
N ARG A 70 -1.86 3.68 7.95
CA ARG A 70 -2.43 4.86 7.28
C ARG A 70 -2.15 4.86 5.78
N CYS A 71 -0.89 4.65 5.40
CA CYS A 71 -0.53 4.56 3.99
C CYS A 71 -1.29 3.43 3.26
N ALA A 72 -1.49 2.27 3.90
CA ALA A 72 -2.21 1.18 3.28
C ALA A 72 -3.69 1.51 3.11
N VAL A 73 -4.34 2.09 4.12
CA VAL A 73 -5.75 2.49 4.05
C VAL A 73 -5.99 3.63 3.06
N GLU A 74 -5.04 4.53 2.86
CA GLU A 74 -5.12 5.54 1.78
C GLU A 74 -5.19 4.92 0.36
N ARG A 75 -4.79 3.66 0.21
CA ARG A 75 -4.76 2.95 -1.09
C ARG A 75 -6.02 2.13 -1.36
N TRP A 76 -6.73 1.74 -0.32
CA TRP A 76 -7.92 0.90 -0.43
C TRP A 76 -8.96 1.39 0.56
N ASP A 77 -10.16 1.68 0.05
CA ASP A 77 -11.28 2.06 0.89
C ASP A 77 -11.66 0.90 1.83
N VAL A 78 -11.61 1.12 3.14
CA VAL A 78 -11.94 0.12 4.15
C VAL A 78 -12.96 0.70 5.14
N PRO A 79 -13.93 -0.08 5.61
CA PRO A 79 -14.90 0.40 6.59
C PRO A 79 -14.22 0.98 7.84
N GLY A 80 -14.60 2.20 8.24
CA GLY A 80 -14.02 2.90 9.39
C GLY A 80 -12.58 3.42 9.19
N GLY A 81 -12.03 3.29 7.98
CA GLY A 81 -10.76 3.88 7.59
C GLY A 81 -9.58 3.49 8.48
N ALA A 82 -8.62 4.42 8.59
CA ALA A 82 -7.36 4.16 9.28
C ALA A 82 -7.55 3.99 10.79
N ASP A 83 -8.51 4.68 11.39
CA ASP A 83 -8.77 4.62 12.84
C ASP A 83 -9.25 3.23 13.25
N LYS A 84 -10.16 2.63 12.48
CA LYS A 84 -10.59 1.25 12.70
C LYS A 84 -9.42 0.26 12.53
N ALA A 85 -8.63 0.40 11.46
CA ALA A 85 -7.48 -0.47 11.22
C ALA A 85 -6.42 -0.37 12.35
N ILE A 86 -6.18 0.84 12.86
CA ILE A 86 -5.27 1.08 13.99
C ILE A 86 -5.82 0.48 15.28
N ALA A 87 -7.13 0.60 15.53
CA ALA A 87 -7.78 0.00 16.70
C ALA A 87 -7.64 -1.53 16.69
N VAL A 88 -7.93 -2.18 15.56
CA VAL A 88 -7.73 -3.63 15.38
C VAL A 88 -6.27 -4.00 15.62
N ALA A 89 -5.30 -3.36 14.95
CA ALA A 89 -3.88 -3.69 15.12
C ALA A 89 -3.36 -3.47 16.55
N ARG A 90 -3.90 -2.47 17.27
CA ARG A 90 -3.59 -2.24 18.68
C ARG A 90 -4.07 -3.40 19.54
N CYS A 91 -5.30 -3.84 19.30
CA CYS A 91 -5.90 -4.90 20.08
C CYS A 91 -5.27 -6.27 19.78
N GLU A 92 -5.02 -6.58 18.50
CA GLU A 92 -4.47 -7.87 18.08
C GLU A 92 -3.03 -8.10 18.54
N SER A 93 -2.17 -7.07 18.53
CA SER A 93 -0.74 -7.26 18.81
C SER A 93 -0.07 -6.13 19.58
N GLY A 94 -0.80 -5.06 19.91
CA GLY A 94 -0.18 -3.81 20.37
C GLY A 94 0.80 -3.24 19.34
N PHE A 95 0.52 -3.42 18.05
CA PHE A 95 1.38 -3.05 16.92
C PHE A 95 2.71 -3.82 16.86
N TRP A 96 2.79 -5.02 17.42
CA TRP A 96 4.04 -5.79 17.44
C TRP A 96 4.11 -6.74 16.23
N PRO A 97 5.04 -6.51 15.27
CA PRO A 97 5.13 -7.33 14.05
C PRO A 97 5.52 -8.77 14.31
N TRP A 98 6.19 -9.04 15.43
CA TRP A 98 6.64 -10.38 15.81
C TRP A 98 5.72 -11.04 16.82
N ALA A 99 4.48 -10.54 16.97
CA ALA A 99 3.49 -11.16 17.85
C ALA A 99 3.08 -12.53 17.32
N ASN A 100 2.92 -13.48 18.24
CA ASN A 100 2.49 -14.84 17.99
C ASN A 100 1.57 -15.30 19.12
N GLY A 101 0.41 -15.86 18.78
CA GLY A 101 -0.55 -16.40 19.75
C GLY A 101 -1.59 -17.32 19.09
N ASP A 102 -1.80 -18.51 19.63
CA ASP A 102 -2.82 -19.48 19.16
C ASP A 102 -2.79 -19.76 17.64
N GLY A 103 -1.61 -19.84 17.04
CA GLY A 103 -1.44 -20.04 15.58
C GLY A 103 -1.73 -18.79 14.74
N ASN A 104 -1.72 -17.60 15.34
CA ASN A 104 -1.87 -16.32 14.67
C ASN A 104 -0.57 -15.52 14.72
N LEU A 105 -0.29 -14.77 13.65
CA LEU A 105 1.01 -14.15 13.44
C LEU A 105 0.93 -12.66 13.05
N GLY A 106 1.82 -11.88 13.66
CA GLY A 106 2.14 -10.51 13.32
C GLY A 106 1.11 -9.47 13.72
N VAL A 107 1.15 -8.32 13.05
CA VAL A 107 0.43 -7.09 13.46
C VAL A 107 -1.08 -7.31 13.60
N PHE A 108 -1.68 -7.99 12.62
CA PHE A 108 -3.12 -8.27 12.56
C PHE A 108 -3.44 -9.74 12.89
N GLN A 109 -2.52 -10.46 13.56
CA GLN A 109 -2.75 -11.83 14.04
C GLN A 109 -3.37 -12.73 12.96
N HIS A 110 -2.72 -12.84 11.81
CA HIS A 110 -3.19 -13.73 10.75
C HIS A 110 -2.97 -15.19 11.16
N ARG A 111 -4.04 -16.00 11.16
CA ARG A 111 -3.94 -17.47 11.19
C ARG A 111 -2.92 -17.98 10.17
N ASP A 112 -1.91 -18.70 10.65
CA ASP A 112 -0.75 -19.19 9.89
C ASP A 112 -1.14 -20.10 8.71
N ARG A 113 -2.05 -21.05 8.93
CA ARG A 113 -2.52 -22.02 7.92
C ARG A 113 -3.18 -21.40 6.69
N TYR A 114 -3.64 -20.15 6.79
CA TYR A 114 -4.26 -19.42 5.69
C TYR A 114 -3.35 -18.37 5.07
N TRP A 115 -2.12 -18.21 5.59
CA TRP A 115 -1.23 -17.13 5.18
C TRP A 115 -0.85 -17.22 3.70
N GLN A 116 -0.44 -18.40 3.22
CA GLN A 116 -0.01 -18.56 1.83
C GLN A 116 -1.11 -18.21 0.83
N ASP A 117 -2.32 -18.71 1.03
CA ASP A 117 -3.46 -18.41 0.15
C ASP A 117 -3.77 -16.91 0.13
N ARG A 118 -3.70 -16.25 1.29
CA ARG A 118 -3.89 -14.79 1.40
C ARG A 118 -2.81 -14.04 0.65
N VAL A 119 -1.54 -14.41 0.81
CA VAL A 119 -0.40 -13.80 0.09
C VAL A 119 -0.59 -13.92 -1.41
N ARG A 120 -0.84 -15.13 -1.93
CA ARG A 120 -0.96 -15.38 -3.37
C ARG A 120 -2.14 -14.63 -3.99
N ARG A 121 -3.24 -14.49 -3.25
CA ARG A 121 -4.43 -13.77 -3.70
C ARG A 121 -4.31 -12.25 -3.56
N LEU A 122 -3.68 -11.77 -2.50
CA LEU A 122 -3.75 -10.36 -2.07
C LEU A 122 -2.43 -9.61 -2.19
N LEU A 123 -1.31 -10.23 -2.50
CA LEU A 123 -0.07 -9.51 -2.77
C LEU A 123 0.33 -9.66 -4.24
N ARG A 124 1.23 -8.78 -4.68
CA ARG A 124 1.87 -8.87 -6.00
C ARG A 124 3.36 -8.96 -5.78
N GLU A 125 4.01 -9.91 -6.43
CA GLU A 125 5.46 -10.13 -6.33
C GLU A 125 6.26 -8.85 -6.56
N ARG A 126 5.90 -8.07 -7.60
CA ARG A 126 6.54 -6.79 -7.94
C ARG A 126 6.50 -5.71 -6.84
N TRP A 127 5.72 -5.91 -5.78
CA TRP A 127 5.71 -5.02 -4.62
C TRP A 127 6.84 -5.31 -3.62
N PHE A 128 7.61 -6.37 -3.84
CA PHE A 128 8.65 -6.78 -2.93
C PHE A 128 9.92 -7.05 -3.72
N SER A 129 11.08 -6.93 -3.06
CA SER A 129 12.29 -7.50 -3.63
C SER A 129 12.16 -9.03 -3.71
N ARG A 130 12.81 -9.65 -4.69
CA ARG A 130 12.81 -11.12 -4.87
C ARG A 130 13.08 -11.88 -3.56
N ARG A 131 14.12 -11.49 -2.82
CA ARG A 131 14.47 -12.10 -1.51
C ARG A 131 13.35 -12.02 -0.47
N GLN A 132 12.58 -10.94 -0.47
CA GLN A 132 11.43 -10.85 0.44
C GLN A 132 10.26 -11.66 -0.07
N TRP A 133 9.99 -11.65 -1.38
CA TRP A 133 8.91 -12.45 -1.95
C TRP A 133 9.11 -13.93 -1.65
N GLU A 134 10.32 -14.45 -1.88
CA GLU A 134 10.72 -15.82 -1.52
C GLU A 134 10.60 -16.11 -0.01
N ARG A 135 10.68 -15.09 0.84
CA ARG A 135 10.38 -15.24 2.28
C ARG A 135 8.89 -15.19 2.56
N ILE A 136 8.13 -14.35 1.85
CA ILE A 136 6.69 -14.12 2.07
C ILE A 136 5.84 -15.29 1.57
N ASP A 137 6.19 -15.87 0.42
CA ASP A 137 5.48 -16.98 -0.24
C ASP A 137 5.82 -18.36 0.34
N ARG A 138 6.75 -18.43 1.31
CA ARG A 138 7.02 -19.66 2.05
C ARG A 138 5.88 -20.02 3.00
N ASP A 139 5.74 -21.32 3.27
CA ASP A 139 4.69 -21.85 4.15
C ASP A 139 4.89 -21.29 5.56
N ALA A 140 3.90 -20.55 6.06
CA ALA A 140 3.99 -19.91 7.38
C ALA A 140 3.89 -20.91 8.55
N THR A 141 3.36 -22.11 8.33
CA THR A 141 3.30 -23.18 9.34
C THR A 141 4.68 -23.77 9.61
N VAL A 142 5.56 -23.76 8.59
CA VAL A 142 6.97 -24.19 8.66
C VAL A 142 7.90 -23.00 8.93
N HIS A 143 7.57 -21.83 8.38
CA HIS A 143 8.39 -20.63 8.37
C HIS A 143 7.57 -19.34 8.61
N PRO A 144 7.23 -19.01 9.87
CA PRO A 144 6.34 -17.90 10.21
C PRO A 144 6.95 -16.50 9.91
N GLY A 145 8.25 -16.46 9.57
CA GLY A 145 9.00 -15.23 9.30
C GLY A 145 8.38 -14.32 8.23
N ALA A 146 7.52 -14.87 7.36
CA ALA A 146 6.74 -14.14 6.38
C ALA A 146 5.68 -13.22 7.01
N ALA A 147 4.86 -13.77 7.91
CA ALA A 147 3.78 -13.04 8.57
C ALA A 147 4.31 -12.00 9.55
N TYR A 148 5.57 -12.14 10.00
CA TYR A 148 6.25 -11.13 10.80
C TYR A 148 6.78 -9.93 9.99
N LEU A 149 6.74 -9.99 8.66
CA LEU A 149 7.03 -8.81 7.85
C LEU A 149 5.85 -7.84 7.91
N ALA A 150 5.96 -6.84 8.79
CA ALA A 150 4.89 -5.89 9.09
C ALA A 150 4.18 -5.35 7.85
N ARG A 151 4.94 -4.99 6.80
CA ARG A 151 4.37 -4.48 5.55
C ARG A 151 3.44 -5.50 4.86
N ALA A 152 3.86 -6.75 4.71
CA ALA A 152 3.05 -7.78 4.07
C ALA A 152 1.81 -8.08 4.93
N ASN A 153 1.99 -8.18 6.24
CA ASN A 153 0.92 -8.40 7.21
C ASN A 153 -0.15 -7.30 7.13
N VAL A 154 0.25 -6.03 7.18
CA VAL A 154 -0.64 -4.87 7.06
C VAL A 154 -1.33 -4.82 5.69
N LEU A 155 -0.59 -5.03 4.59
CA LEU A 155 -1.17 -5.00 3.24
C LEU A 155 -2.20 -6.12 3.04
N VAL A 156 -1.96 -7.32 3.56
CA VAL A 156 -2.92 -8.42 3.51
C VAL A 156 -4.18 -8.07 4.32
N ALA A 157 -4.02 -7.60 5.56
CA ALA A 157 -5.16 -7.24 6.41
C ALA A 157 -6.04 -6.15 5.78
N VAL A 158 -5.44 -5.06 5.30
CA VAL A 158 -6.18 -3.96 4.66
C VAL A 158 -6.88 -4.43 3.39
N ARG A 159 -6.24 -5.28 2.57
CA ARG A 159 -6.90 -5.81 1.38
C ARG A 159 -8.02 -6.81 1.69
N MET A 160 -7.92 -7.56 2.78
CA MET A 160 -9.04 -8.37 3.29
C MET A 160 -10.20 -7.49 3.74
N ALA A 161 -9.91 -6.44 4.52
CA ALA A 161 -10.92 -5.50 5.00
C ALA A 161 -11.59 -4.72 3.88
N HIS A 162 -10.84 -4.36 2.83
CA HIS A 162 -11.39 -3.76 1.62
C HIS A 162 -12.36 -4.70 0.90
N ALA A 163 -12.03 -5.98 0.81
CA ALA A 163 -12.84 -6.96 0.10
C ALA A 163 -14.08 -7.45 0.87
N SER A 164 -14.03 -7.47 2.21
CA SER A 164 -15.06 -8.14 3.02
C SER A 164 -15.34 -7.49 4.38
N GLY A 165 -14.80 -6.30 4.65
CA GLY A 165 -14.90 -5.65 5.95
C GLY A 165 -14.05 -6.31 7.05
N TRP A 166 -14.21 -5.83 8.28
CA TRP A 166 -13.39 -6.25 9.43
C TRP A 166 -13.92 -7.50 10.15
N GLY A 167 -14.94 -8.20 9.64
CA GLY A 167 -15.61 -9.29 10.35
C GLY A 167 -14.72 -10.49 10.72
N ALA A 168 -13.53 -10.61 10.12
CA ALA A 168 -12.53 -11.60 10.52
C ALA A 168 -11.80 -11.26 11.83
N TRP A 169 -11.94 -10.03 12.35
CA TRP A 169 -11.35 -9.54 13.59
C TRP A 169 -12.47 -9.10 14.53
N SER A 170 -12.59 -9.77 15.69
CA SER A 170 -13.64 -9.48 16.67
C SER A 170 -13.23 -8.45 17.73
N CYS A 171 -11.95 -8.07 17.74
CA CYS A 171 -11.34 -7.49 18.93
C CYS A 171 -11.41 -5.95 18.98
N ALA A 172 -11.90 -5.30 17.91
CA ALA A 172 -12.13 -3.85 17.87
C ALA A 172 -13.30 -3.48 16.97
#